data_AF-A0A8H4F0P4-F1
#
_entry.id   AF-A0A8H4F0P4-F1
#
_cell.length_a   1.000
_cell.length_b   1.000
_cell.length_c   1.000
_cell.angle_alpha   90.00
_cell.angle_beta   90.00
_cell.angle_gamma   90.00
#
_symmetry.space_group_name_H-M   'P 1'
#
loop_
_entity.id
_entity.type
_entity.pdbx_description
1 polymer ?
#
loop_
_entity_poly.entity_id
_entity_poly.type
_entity_poly.pdbx_seq_one_letter_code
_entity_poly.pdbx_strand_id
1 'polypeptide(L)'
;MKKFHFKQGPFNVTGLSLTIIGFVLAMLCLVGCQRPSGRGLYFAKVTDAQKPADGNPVSVYYGWQGYCIEDAKLDCYSDRSVMLVPFDTAIVNHLNGTYPRLFTDEIQQDADLNPGAAPNPSHDPKIFPAAVLCLLCSAACLVFCFYRVLTPHKYQDEHYTRGFLACGSAILALLLTILSNVMYQDAVEQLNMAYPHLTASTGPGMPMIGCSFAAFSLASYFLLRGCMSMESSSTDGYNPI
;
A
#
# COMPACT_ATOMS: atom_id res chain seq x y z
N MET A 1 49.64 -4.95 12.21
CA MET A 1 48.31 -5.20 11.61
C MET A 1 47.63 -3.86 11.35
N LYS A 2 47.51 -3.42 10.08
CA LYS A 2 46.75 -2.21 9.74
C LYS A 2 45.25 -2.52 9.93
N LYS A 3 44.59 -1.80 10.84
CA LYS A 3 43.13 -1.84 10.98
C LYS A 3 42.53 -1.11 9.78
N PHE A 4 41.99 -1.85 8.81
CA PHE A 4 41.19 -1.27 7.74
C PHE A 4 39.86 -0.78 8.33
N HIS A 5 39.74 0.54 8.49
CA HIS A 5 38.47 1.18 8.80
C HIS A 5 37.63 1.24 7.53
N PHE A 6 36.81 0.21 7.30
CA PHE A 6 35.70 0.33 6.34
C PHE A 6 34.71 1.35 6.89
N LYS A 7 34.81 2.62 6.46
CA LYS A 7 33.74 3.60 6.67
C LYS A 7 32.50 3.07 5.94
N GLN A 8 31.42 2.83 6.68
CA GLN A 8 30.12 2.60 6.05
C GLN A 8 29.79 3.85 5.23
N GLY A 9 29.75 3.70 3.90
CA GLY A 9 29.37 4.80 3.02
C GLY A 9 27.94 5.26 3.31
N PRO A 10 27.62 6.55 3.11
CA PRO A 10 26.29 7.11 3.41
C PRO A 10 25.17 6.36 2.69
N PHE A 11 25.46 5.77 1.54
CA PHE A 11 24.51 5.01 0.72
C PHE A 11 23.88 3.80 1.43
N ASN A 12 24.63 3.08 2.29
CA ASN A 12 24.08 1.92 3.00
C ASN A 12 23.06 2.35 4.08
N VAL A 13 23.35 3.44 4.80
CA VAL A 13 22.47 3.97 5.85
C VAL A 13 21.22 4.60 5.21
N THR A 14 21.39 5.38 4.15
CA THR A 14 20.26 5.96 3.39
C THR A 14 19.35 4.87 2.83
N GLY A 15 19.93 3.82 2.22
CA GLY A 15 19.19 2.68 1.71
C GLY A 15 18.40 1.93 2.80
N LEU A 16 19.01 1.71 3.97
CA LEU A 16 18.33 1.12 5.13
C LEU A 16 17.16 1.99 5.59
N SER A 17 17.37 3.29 5.79
CA SER A 17 16.32 4.22 6.25
C SER A 17 15.12 4.24 5.29
N LEU A 18 15.38 4.29 3.99
CA LEU A 18 14.32 4.25 2.97
C LEU A 18 13.59 2.91 2.93
N THR A 19 14.29 1.80 3.13
CA THR A 19 13.67 0.47 3.24
C THR A 19 12.75 0.39 4.47
N ILE A 20 13.16 0.97 5.61
CA ILE A 20 12.34 1.04 6.82
C ILE A 20 11.08 1.86 6.55
N ILE A 21 11.20 3.04 5.93
CA ILE A 21 10.05 3.88 5.58
C ILE A 21 9.08 3.10 4.68
N GLY A 22 9.57 2.49 3.60
CA GLY A 22 8.74 1.70 2.69
C GLY A 22 8.02 0.55 3.40
N PHE A 23 8.73 -0.19 4.27
CA PHE A 23 8.20 -1.29 5.05
C PHE A 23 7.08 -0.83 6.00
N VAL A 24 7.32 0.24 6.76
CA VAL A 24 6.34 0.79 7.70
C VAL A 24 5.08 1.27 6.96
N LEU A 25 5.23 1.97 5.84
CA LEU A 25 4.08 2.42 5.04
C LEU A 25 3.26 1.23 4.52
N ALA A 26 3.90 0.20 3.98
CA ALA A 26 3.21 -1.00 3.51
C ALA A 26 2.50 -1.75 4.65
N MET A 27 3.13 -1.85 5.82
CA MET A 27 2.52 -2.43 7.02
C MET A 27 1.29 -1.63 7.47
N LEU A 28 1.37 -0.30 7.52
CA LEU A 28 0.27 0.58 7.91
C LEU A 28 -0.94 0.43 6.99
N CYS A 29 -0.72 0.30 5.67
CA CYS A 29 -1.79 0.04 4.71
C CYS A 29 -2.50 -1.31 4.97
N LEU A 30 -1.76 -2.33 5.43
CA LEU A 30 -2.32 -3.65 5.73
C LEU A 30 -3.22 -3.65 6.98
N VAL A 31 -2.82 -2.92 8.02
CA VAL A 31 -3.55 -2.86 9.30
C VAL A 31 -4.60 -1.75 9.37
N GLY A 32 -4.68 -0.90 8.34
CA GLY A 32 -5.65 0.19 8.24
C GLY A 32 -7.10 -0.31 8.37
N CYS A 33 -7.94 0.50 9.04
CA CYS A 33 -9.37 0.23 9.25
C CYS A 33 -9.74 -1.08 9.98
N GLN A 34 -8.79 -1.80 10.59
CA GLN A 34 -9.11 -2.95 11.45
C GLN A 34 -9.51 -2.55 12.88
N ARG A 35 -9.10 -1.35 13.32
CA ARG A 35 -9.33 -0.82 14.66
C ARG A 35 -9.67 0.67 14.58
N PRO A 36 -10.36 1.23 15.59
CA PRO A 36 -10.71 2.65 15.62
C PRO A 36 -9.54 3.60 15.38
N SER A 37 -8.37 3.30 15.97
CA SER A 37 -7.13 4.08 15.80
C SER A 37 -6.59 4.08 14.37
N GLY A 38 -6.96 3.07 13.57
CA GLY A 38 -6.53 2.89 12.19
C GLY A 38 -7.53 3.43 11.16
N ARG A 39 -8.66 4.05 11.56
CA ARG A 39 -9.68 4.53 10.60
C ARG A 39 -9.11 5.54 9.60
N GLY A 40 -8.10 6.30 10.02
CA GLY A 40 -7.47 7.32 9.18
C GLY A 40 -6.64 6.74 8.04
N LEU A 41 -6.39 5.43 8.03
CA LEU A 41 -5.60 4.72 7.03
C LEU A 41 -6.51 3.97 6.04
N TYR A 42 -7.58 4.63 5.61
CA TYR A 42 -8.55 4.07 4.67
C TYR A 42 -8.10 4.27 3.22
N PHE A 43 -8.61 3.42 2.34
CA PHE A 43 -8.42 3.50 0.89
C PHE A 43 -9.64 4.08 0.18
N ALA A 44 -10.84 3.77 0.67
CA ALA A 44 -12.09 4.36 0.21
C ALA A 44 -12.97 4.71 1.41
N LYS A 45 -13.74 5.79 1.28
CA LYS A 45 -14.73 6.22 2.26
C LYS A 45 -16.05 6.44 1.55
N VAL A 46 -17.14 5.97 2.15
CA VAL A 46 -18.52 6.29 1.74
C VAL A 46 -19.17 7.07 2.88
N THR A 47 -19.86 8.16 2.58
CA THR A 47 -20.58 8.96 3.57
C THR A 47 -21.91 9.43 3.01
N ASP A 48 -22.87 9.78 3.87
CA ASP A 48 -24.08 10.48 3.40
C ASP A 48 -23.68 11.79 2.69
N ALA A 49 -24.23 12.04 1.51
CA ALA A 49 -24.00 13.27 0.73
C ALA A 49 -24.64 14.51 1.40
N GLN A 50 -25.76 14.29 2.10
CA GLN A 50 -26.46 15.32 2.85
C GLN A 50 -26.71 14.83 4.28
N LYS A 51 -26.77 15.75 5.24
CA LYS A 51 -27.08 15.38 6.61
C LYS A 51 -28.52 14.83 6.65
N PRO A 52 -28.73 13.58 7.11
CA PRO A 52 -30.05 12.96 7.12
C PRO A 52 -31.00 13.77 8.02
N ALA A 53 -32.26 13.90 7.58
CA ALA A 53 -33.31 14.55 8.36
C ALA A 53 -33.60 13.77 9.65
N ASP A 54 -33.52 12.44 9.58
CA ASP A 54 -33.72 11.52 10.70
C ASP A 54 -32.45 10.68 10.92
N GLY A 55 -31.66 11.03 11.94
CA GLY A 55 -30.53 10.26 12.44
C GLY A 55 -29.15 10.93 12.32
N ASN A 56 -28.11 10.17 12.65
CA ASN A 56 -26.71 10.61 12.53
C ASN A 56 -26.19 10.36 11.10
N PRO A 57 -25.27 11.20 10.59
CA PRO A 57 -24.54 10.90 9.37
C PRO A 57 -23.70 9.63 9.57
N VAL A 58 -23.64 8.81 8.54
CA VAL A 58 -22.90 7.57 8.47
C VAL A 58 -21.65 7.81 7.62
N SER A 59 -20.52 7.32 8.09
CA SER A 59 -19.25 7.30 7.37
C SER A 59 -18.65 5.91 7.46
N VAL A 60 -18.51 5.24 6.33
CA VAL A 60 -17.90 3.91 6.23
C VAL A 60 -16.51 4.04 5.60
N TYR A 61 -15.51 3.53 6.30
CA TYR A 61 -14.10 3.58 5.93
C TYR A 61 -13.62 2.18 5.58
N TYR A 62 -13.09 1.99 4.37
CA TYR A 62 -12.63 0.70 3.89
C TYR A 62 -11.10 0.65 3.80
N GLY A 63 -10.51 -0.37 4.39
CA GLY A 63 -9.10 -0.76 4.21
C GLY A 63 -8.98 -2.10 3.49
N TRP A 64 -7.76 -2.63 3.39
CA TRP A 64 -7.54 -3.94 2.75
C TRP A 64 -8.03 -5.13 3.60
N GLN A 65 -8.05 -5.04 4.94
CA GLN A 65 -8.37 -6.20 5.80
C GLN A 65 -9.52 -5.94 6.77
N GLY A 66 -10.25 -4.87 6.55
CA GLY A 66 -11.32 -4.48 7.44
C GLY A 66 -11.93 -3.16 7.02
N TYR A 67 -12.98 -2.82 7.73
CA TYR A 67 -13.73 -1.59 7.54
C TYR A 67 -14.18 -1.06 8.89
N CYS A 68 -14.37 0.25 8.97
CA CYS A 68 -14.96 0.92 10.12
C CYS A 68 -16.22 1.66 9.72
N ILE A 69 -17.26 1.60 10.55
CA ILE A 69 -18.50 2.34 10.40
C ILE A 69 -18.56 3.37 11.52
N GLU A 70 -18.80 4.63 11.17
CA GLU A 70 -19.01 5.73 12.09
C GLU A 70 -20.42 6.28 11.88
N ASP A 71 -21.31 6.02 12.84
CA ASP A 71 -22.69 6.52 12.84
C ASP A 71 -23.03 7.19 14.19
N ALA A 72 -23.52 6.44 15.17
CA ALA A 72 -23.60 6.81 16.58
C ALA A 72 -22.31 6.43 17.34
N LYS A 73 -21.60 5.39 16.89
CA LYS A 73 -20.33 4.96 17.44
C LYS A 73 -19.39 4.50 16.32
N LEU A 74 -18.10 4.46 16.62
CA LEU A 74 -17.09 3.96 15.69
C LEU A 74 -16.86 2.47 15.95
N ASP A 75 -17.45 1.62 15.11
CA ASP A 75 -17.23 0.18 15.14
C ASP A 75 -16.32 -0.23 13.98
N CYS A 76 -15.33 -1.09 14.24
CA CYS A 76 -14.43 -1.62 13.21
C CYS A 76 -14.47 -3.14 13.19
N TYR A 77 -14.44 -3.69 11.98
CA TYR A 77 -14.57 -5.10 11.71
C TYR A 77 -13.38 -5.55 10.88
N SER A 78 -12.74 -6.66 11.27
CA SER A 78 -11.75 -7.31 10.42
C SER A 78 -12.49 -8.29 9.52
N ASP A 79 -12.58 -7.93 8.25
CA ASP A 79 -13.20 -8.75 7.23
C ASP A 79 -12.33 -8.70 5.97
N ARG A 80 -11.95 -9.87 5.47
CA ARG A 80 -11.14 -10.00 4.24
C ARG A 80 -12.02 -9.97 2.98
N SER A 81 -13.34 -10.10 3.14
CA SER A 81 -14.31 -10.05 2.04
C SER A 81 -14.41 -8.66 1.39
N VAL A 82 -13.87 -7.62 2.03
CA VAL A 82 -13.82 -6.25 1.49
C VAL A 82 -12.83 -6.06 0.32
N MET A 83 -12.02 -7.07 0.02
CA MET A 83 -11.11 -7.09 -1.15
C MET A 83 -11.76 -7.84 -2.33
N LEU A 84 -12.94 -7.40 -2.75
CA LEU A 84 -13.62 -7.93 -3.93
C LEU A 84 -13.80 -6.82 -4.96
N VAL A 85 -13.50 -7.16 -6.21
CA VAL A 85 -13.85 -6.37 -7.40
C VAL A 85 -15.07 -7.03 -8.04
N PRO A 86 -16.07 -6.31 -8.57
CA PRO A 86 -16.22 -4.85 -8.54
C PRO A 86 -16.63 -4.36 -7.15
N PHE A 87 -15.86 -3.41 -6.60
CA PHE A 87 -15.92 -3.00 -5.19
C PHE A 87 -17.18 -2.17 -4.88
N ASP A 88 -17.67 -1.40 -5.84
CA ASP A 88 -18.94 -0.69 -5.83
C ASP A 88 -20.12 -1.63 -5.56
N THR A 89 -20.24 -2.72 -6.33
CA THR A 89 -21.31 -3.71 -6.13
C THR A 89 -21.21 -4.40 -4.76
N ALA A 90 -19.99 -4.65 -4.28
CA ALA A 90 -19.76 -5.23 -2.96
C ALA A 90 -20.22 -4.28 -1.85
N ILE A 91 -19.94 -2.96 -1.97
CA ILE A 91 -20.42 -1.94 -1.05
C ILE A 91 -21.95 -1.88 -1.04
N VAL A 92 -22.60 -1.85 -2.21
CA VAL A 92 -24.06 -1.79 -2.30
C VAL A 92 -24.68 -3.00 -1.61
N ASN A 93 -24.20 -4.22 -1.93
CA ASN A 93 -24.71 -5.44 -1.29
C ASN A 93 -24.46 -5.48 0.23
N HIS A 94 -23.35 -4.91 0.70
CA HIS A 94 -22.98 -4.88 2.11
C HIS A 94 -23.78 -3.86 2.92
N LEU A 95 -23.95 -2.65 2.40
CA LEU A 95 -24.53 -1.54 3.14
C LEU A 95 -26.03 -1.37 2.92
N ASN A 96 -26.60 -1.77 1.78
CA ASN A 96 -28.01 -1.52 1.45
C ASN A 96 -28.98 -2.12 2.47
N GLY A 97 -28.67 -3.30 3.04
CA GLY A 97 -29.50 -3.90 4.08
C GLY A 97 -29.55 -3.11 5.40
N THR A 98 -28.50 -2.33 5.71
CA THR A 98 -28.36 -1.63 7.00
C THR A 98 -28.60 -0.12 6.86
N TYR A 99 -28.18 0.47 5.73
CA TYR A 99 -28.27 1.89 5.40
C TYR A 99 -28.90 2.08 4.00
N PRO A 100 -30.15 1.66 3.79
CA PRO A 100 -30.79 1.69 2.47
C PRO A 100 -30.90 3.10 1.88
N ARG A 101 -30.97 4.12 2.74
CA ARG A 101 -31.04 5.53 2.34
C ARG A 101 -29.85 6.03 1.51
N LEU A 102 -28.70 5.36 1.58
CA LEU A 102 -27.52 5.70 0.78
C LEU A 102 -27.70 5.31 -0.69
N PHE A 103 -28.58 4.35 -0.97
CA PHE A 103 -28.72 3.70 -2.28
C PHE A 103 -30.11 3.94 -2.90
N THR A 104 -30.86 4.93 -2.41
CA THR A 104 -32.11 5.36 -3.04
C THR A 104 -31.85 6.16 -4.31
N ASP A 105 -32.85 6.24 -5.19
CA ASP A 105 -32.79 7.00 -6.44
C ASP A 105 -31.59 6.65 -7.33
N GLU A 106 -31.32 5.34 -7.48
CA GLU A 106 -30.27 4.82 -8.36
C GLU A 106 -30.45 5.33 -9.80
N ILE A 107 -29.42 5.96 -10.32
CA ILE A 107 -29.35 6.40 -11.70
C ILE A 107 -28.79 5.23 -12.52
N GLN A 108 -29.65 4.58 -13.30
CA GLN A 108 -29.20 3.53 -14.23
C GLN A 108 -28.21 4.09 -15.23
N GLN A 109 -27.07 3.43 -15.35
CA GLN A 109 -26.01 3.85 -16.26
C GLN A 109 -26.04 3.00 -17.54
N ASP A 110 -25.90 3.68 -18.67
CA ASP A 110 -25.80 3.02 -19.97
C ASP A 110 -24.37 2.50 -20.16
N ALA A 111 -24.23 1.18 -20.27
CA ALA A 111 -22.94 0.51 -20.44
C ALA A 111 -22.25 0.86 -21.78
N ASP A 112 -23.00 1.31 -22.79
CA ASP A 112 -22.44 1.74 -24.08
C ASP A 112 -21.76 3.13 -23.98
N LEU A 113 -22.21 3.97 -23.05
CA LEU A 113 -21.61 5.28 -22.76
C LEU A 113 -20.62 5.26 -21.58
N ASN A 114 -20.82 4.35 -20.63
CA ASN A 114 -19.92 4.13 -19.49
C ASN A 114 -19.52 2.64 -19.41
N PRO A 115 -18.41 2.23 -20.05
CA PRO A 115 -18.00 0.84 -20.06
C PRO A 115 -17.61 0.30 -18.66
N GLY A 116 -17.32 1.18 -17.69
CA GLY A 116 -17.09 0.78 -16.29
C GLY A 116 -18.37 0.38 -15.54
N ALA A 117 -19.55 0.70 -16.08
CA ALA A 117 -20.85 0.27 -15.55
C ALA A 117 -21.25 -1.16 -16.00
N ALA A 118 -20.47 -1.77 -16.89
CA ALA A 118 -20.75 -3.12 -17.38
C ALA A 118 -20.55 -4.15 -16.25
N PRO A 119 -21.43 -5.17 -16.13
CA PRO A 119 -21.32 -6.18 -15.10
C PRO A 119 -20.02 -6.98 -15.25
N ASN A 120 -19.08 -6.80 -14.32
CA ASN A 120 -17.82 -7.52 -14.27
C ASN A 120 -17.94 -8.66 -13.22
N PRO A 121 -17.57 -9.92 -13.53
CA PRO A 121 -17.64 -11.00 -12.56
C PRO A 121 -16.80 -10.70 -11.31
N SER A 122 -17.33 -11.08 -10.16
CA SER A 122 -16.66 -10.82 -8.90
C SER A 122 -15.38 -11.66 -8.79
N HIS A 123 -14.26 -11.00 -8.49
CA HIS A 123 -12.97 -11.66 -8.31
C HIS A 123 -12.12 -10.96 -7.26
N ASP A 124 -11.24 -11.73 -6.63
CA ASP A 124 -10.26 -11.24 -5.67
C ASP A 124 -9.01 -10.76 -6.44
N PRO A 125 -8.65 -9.47 -6.39
CA PRO A 125 -7.50 -8.89 -7.10
C PRO A 125 -6.16 -9.36 -6.55
N LYS A 126 -6.14 -10.23 -5.53
CA LYS A 126 -4.92 -10.78 -4.91
C LYS A 126 -4.02 -9.70 -4.30
N ILE A 127 -4.65 -8.63 -3.78
CA ILE A 127 -3.96 -7.56 -3.03
C ILE A 127 -3.29 -8.12 -1.77
N PHE A 128 -3.99 -8.97 -1.01
CA PHE A 128 -3.43 -9.55 0.21
C PHE A 128 -2.15 -10.37 0.00
N PRO A 129 -2.10 -11.38 -0.90
CA PRO A 129 -0.87 -12.13 -1.14
C PRO A 129 0.24 -11.24 -1.72
N ALA A 130 -0.07 -10.27 -2.58
CA ALA A 130 0.93 -9.31 -3.07
C ALA A 130 1.52 -8.47 -1.92
N ALA A 131 0.70 -8.03 -0.97
CA ALA A 131 1.16 -7.31 0.22
C ALA A 131 2.03 -8.18 1.12
N VAL A 132 1.67 -9.44 1.35
CA VAL A 132 2.48 -10.38 2.13
C VAL A 132 3.84 -10.61 1.47
N LEU A 133 3.87 -10.86 0.16
CA LEU A 133 5.14 -11.02 -0.57
C LEU A 133 6.01 -9.75 -0.50
N CYS A 134 5.38 -8.57 -0.64
CA CYS A 134 6.08 -7.29 -0.51
C CYS A 134 6.74 -7.16 0.87
N LEU A 135 6.01 -7.50 1.93
CA LEU A 135 6.50 -7.46 3.31
C LEU A 135 7.58 -8.50 3.59
N LEU A 136 7.49 -9.70 3.01
CA LEU A 136 8.53 -10.73 3.15
C LEU A 136 9.83 -10.31 2.46
N CYS A 137 9.75 -9.79 1.22
CA CYS A 137 10.92 -9.29 0.49
C CYS A 137 11.59 -8.13 1.24
N SER A 138 10.80 -7.18 1.73
CA SER A 138 11.33 -6.01 2.44
C SER A 138 11.83 -6.36 3.85
N ALA A 139 11.18 -7.29 4.58
CA ALA A 139 11.68 -7.79 5.85
C ALA A 139 13.02 -8.53 5.69
N ALA A 140 13.16 -9.39 4.67
CA ALA A 140 14.42 -10.04 4.36
C ALA A 140 15.52 -8.99 4.04
N CYS A 141 15.18 -7.98 3.24
CA CYS A 141 16.09 -6.87 2.95
C CYS A 141 16.55 -6.16 4.23
N LEU A 142 15.63 -5.86 5.15
CA LEU A 142 15.93 -5.22 6.43
C LEU A 142 16.86 -6.08 7.28
N VAL A 143 16.62 -7.39 7.39
CA VAL A 143 17.49 -8.31 8.14
C VAL A 143 18.92 -8.26 7.60
N PHE A 144 19.10 -8.35 6.29
CA PHE A 144 20.43 -8.27 5.68
C PHE A 144 21.07 -6.88 5.84
N CYS A 145 20.28 -5.80 5.76
CA CYS A 145 20.78 -4.46 6.01
C CYS A 145 21.22 -4.27 7.46
N PHE A 146 20.44 -4.73 8.44
CA PHE A 146 20.82 -4.68 9.86
C PHE A 146 22.04 -5.56 10.15
N TYR A 147 22.10 -6.76 9.58
CA TYR A 147 23.25 -7.63 9.72
C TYR A 147 24.54 -6.99 9.18
N ARG A 148 24.47 -6.31 8.04
CA ARG A 148 25.56 -5.51 7.48
C ARG A 148 25.97 -4.36 8.41
N VAL A 149 24.99 -3.66 8.99
CA VAL A 149 25.26 -2.51 9.88
C VAL A 149 25.92 -2.94 11.18
N LEU A 150 25.43 -4.02 11.80
CA LEU A 150 25.94 -4.54 13.07
C LEU A 150 27.29 -5.27 12.93
N THR A 151 27.50 -5.98 11.81
CA THR A 151 28.70 -6.79 11.56
C THR A 151 29.36 -6.47 10.21
N PRO A 152 29.89 -5.25 10.03
CA PRO A 152 30.43 -4.78 8.74
C PRO A 152 31.66 -5.54 8.26
N HIS A 153 32.29 -6.37 9.08
CA HIS A 153 33.44 -7.18 8.70
C HIS A 153 33.10 -8.63 8.36
N LYS A 154 31.86 -9.09 8.63
CA LYS A 154 31.45 -10.50 8.45
C LYS A 154 30.51 -10.73 7.28
N TYR A 155 29.88 -9.69 6.75
CA TYR A 155 28.90 -9.80 5.67
C TYR A 155 29.33 -9.02 4.44
N GLN A 156 29.71 -9.70 3.37
CA GLN A 156 29.98 -9.09 2.07
C GLN A 156 28.84 -9.45 1.12
N ASP A 157 28.20 -8.43 0.54
CA ASP A 157 27.00 -8.61 -0.29
C ASP A 157 27.40 -8.80 -1.76
N GLU A 158 28.06 -9.92 -2.05
CA GLU A 158 28.67 -10.23 -3.36
C GLU A 158 27.63 -10.34 -4.49
N HIS A 159 26.41 -10.75 -4.17
CA HIS A 159 25.33 -10.95 -5.15
C HIS A 159 24.32 -9.80 -5.15
N TYR A 160 24.65 -8.64 -4.58
CA TYR A 160 23.77 -7.47 -4.53
C TYR A 160 22.39 -7.76 -3.93
N THR A 161 22.30 -8.74 -3.03
CA THR A 161 21.05 -9.34 -2.54
C THR A 161 20.16 -8.28 -1.89
N ARG A 162 20.72 -7.34 -1.12
CA ARG A 162 19.95 -6.27 -0.47
C ARG A 162 19.28 -5.35 -1.50
N GLY A 163 20.02 -4.96 -2.54
CA GLY A 163 19.49 -4.13 -3.63
C GLY A 163 18.39 -4.83 -4.42
N PHE A 164 18.59 -6.10 -4.77
CA PHE A 164 17.57 -6.87 -5.49
C PHE A 164 16.31 -7.14 -4.65
N LEU A 165 16.44 -7.39 -3.35
CA LEU A 165 15.27 -7.54 -2.46
C LEU A 165 14.49 -6.22 -2.32
N ALA A 166 15.19 -5.08 -2.24
CA ALA A 166 14.54 -3.77 -2.28
C ALA A 166 13.84 -3.51 -3.62
N CYS A 167 14.45 -3.91 -4.74
CA CYS A 167 13.84 -3.83 -6.08
C CYS A 167 12.58 -4.71 -6.19
N GLY A 168 12.64 -5.96 -5.72
CA GLY A 168 11.48 -6.85 -5.68
C GLY A 168 10.34 -6.28 -4.84
N SER A 169 10.67 -5.66 -3.70
CA SER A 169 9.69 -4.96 -2.86
C SER A 169 9.08 -3.75 -3.60
N ALA A 170 9.87 -3.01 -4.37
CA ALA A 170 9.37 -1.90 -5.18
C ALA A 170 8.40 -2.38 -6.27
N ILE A 171 8.72 -3.45 -6.99
CA ILE A 171 7.83 -4.02 -8.03
C ILE A 171 6.50 -4.45 -7.41
N LEU A 172 6.54 -5.13 -6.26
CA LEU A 172 5.33 -5.56 -5.56
C LEU A 172 4.53 -4.37 -5.01
N ALA A 173 5.19 -3.33 -4.51
CA ALA A 173 4.53 -2.09 -4.08
C ALA A 173 3.88 -1.32 -5.25
N LEU A 174 4.52 -1.31 -6.43
CA LEU A 174 3.94 -0.77 -7.64
C LEU A 174 2.70 -1.56 -8.06
N LEU A 175 2.77 -2.89 -8.05
CA LEU A 175 1.63 -3.76 -8.33
C LEU A 175 0.48 -3.46 -7.36
N LEU A 176 0.75 -3.35 -6.06
CA LEU A 176 -0.26 -2.99 -5.05
C LEU A 176 -0.89 -1.62 -5.29
N THR A 177 -0.09 -0.64 -5.74
CA THR A 177 -0.57 0.69 -6.09
C THR A 177 -1.55 0.61 -7.26
N ILE A 178 -1.18 -0.12 -8.32
CA ILE A 178 -2.04 -0.30 -9.51
C ILE A 178 -3.33 -1.05 -9.14
N LEU A 179 -3.23 -2.16 -8.41
CA LEU A 179 -4.40 -2.95 -7.99
C LEU A 179 -5.35 -2.13 -7.11
N SER A 180 -4.81 -1.34 -6.17
CA SER A 180 -5.62 -0.45 -5.34
C SER A 180 -6.27 0.65 -6.16
N ASN A 181 -5.59 1.16 -7.18
CA ASN A 181 -6.15 2.18 -8.07
C ASN A 181 -7.31 1.67 -8.89
N VAL A 182 -7.14 0.51 -9.53
CA VAL A 182 -8.20 -0.14 -10.30
C VAL A 182 -9.39 -0.47 -9.40
N MET A 183 -9.16 -0.97 -8.18
CA MET A 183 -10.24 -1.37 -7.29
C MET A 183 -11.00 -0.18 -6.68
N TYR A 184 -10.30 0.84 -6.19
CA TYR A 184 -10.93 1.92 -5.42
C TYR A 184 -11.27 3.15 -6.25
N GLN A 185 -10.46 3.53 -7.24
CA GLN A 185 -10.70 4.77 -7.99
C GLN A 185 -11.94 4.62 -8.88
N ASP A 186 -12.01 3.54 -9.66
CA ASP A 186 -13.14 3.24 -10.54
C ASP A 186 -14.43 3.06 -9.73
N ALA A 187 -14.39 2.25 -8.66
CA ALA A 187 -15.55 2.05 -7.80
C ALA A 187 -16.05 3.34 -7.12
N VAL A 188 -15.16 4.23 -6.67
CA VAL A 188 -15.54 5.53 -6.11
C VAL A 188 -16.22 6.40 -7.17
N GLU A 189 -15.72 6.38 -8.40
CA GLU A 189 -16.32 7.13 -9.51
C GLU A 189 -17.72 6.61 -9.84
N GLN A 190 -17.87 5.30 -10.00
CA GLN A 190 -19.15 4.65 -10.28
C GLN A 190 -20.18 4.89 -9.18
N LEU A 191 -19.78 4.76 -7.91
CA LEU A 191 -20.67 4.98 -6.76
C LEU A 191 -21.21 6.43 -6.73
N ASN A 192 -20.36 7.43 -6.99
CA ASN A 192 -20.79 8.83 -7.02
C ASN A 192 -21.70 9.15 -8.21
N MET A 193 -21.51 8.47 -9.35
CA MET A 193 -22.36 8.67 -10.52
C MET A 193 -23.71 7.95 -10.40
N ALA A 194 -23.74 6.77 -9.77
CA ALA A 194 -24.94 5.95 -9.66
C ALA A 194 -25.89 6.40 -8.53
N TYR A 195 -25.34 6.89 -7.41
CA TYR A 195 -26.13 7.13 -6.20
C TYR A 195 -25.97 8.58 -5.71
N PRO A 196 -27.01 9.43 -5.84
CA PRO A 196 -26.91 10.85 -5.52
C PRO A 196 -26.89 11.15 -4.01
N HIS A 197 -27.34 10.20 -3.18
CA HIS A 197 -27.43 10.38 -1.72
C HIS A 197 -26.19 9.92 -0.96
N LEU A 198 -25.22 9.30 -1.65
CA LEU A 198 -23.93 8.95 -1.10
C LEU A 198 -22.82 9.82 -1.71
N THR A 199 -21.75 10.01 -0.96
CA THR A 199 -20.50 10.55 -1.47
C THR A 199 -19.39 9.56 -1.17
N ALA A 200 -18.75 9.06 -2.22
CA ALA A 200 -17.59 8.19 -2.15
C ALA A 200 -16.31 9.02 -2.38
N SER A 201 -15.24 8.73 -1.63
CA SER A 201 -13.95 9.41 -1.80
C SER A 201 -12.79 8.46 -1.60
N THR A 202 -11.70 8.67 -2.34
CA THR A 202 -10.43 7.96 -2.11
C THR A 202 -9.76 8.46 -0.83
N GLY A 203 -9.00 7.56 -0.19
CA GLY A 203 -8.35 7.80 1.09
C GLY A 203 -6.83 7.86 1.02
N PRO A 204 -6.18 8.21 2.15
CA PRO A 204 -4.73 8.35 2.24
C PRO A 204 -3.96 7.03 2.07
N GLY A 205 -4.61 5.86 2.18
CA GLY A 205 -3.98 4.58 1.90
C GLY A 205 -3.43 4.47 0.47
N MET A 206 -4.11 5.10 -0.49
CA MET A 206 -3.73 5.15 -1.91
C MET A 206 -2.37 5.83 -2.15
N PRO A 207 -2.15 7.10 -1.74
CA PRO A 207 -0.83 7.72 -1.86
C PRO A 207 0.21 7.06 -0.96
N MET A 208 -0.16 6.50 0.20
CA MET A 208 0.79 5.83 1.10
C MET A 208 1.47 4.62 0.46
N ILE A 209 0.74 3.78 -0.27
CA ILE A 209 1.36 2.65 -0.97
C ILE A 209 2.24 3.13 -2.13
N GLY A 210 1.86 4.21 -2.82
CA GLY A 210 2.71 4.87 -3.81
C GLY A 210 4.02 5.44 -3.22
N CYS A 211 3.95 6.03 -2.03
CA CYS A 211 5.14 6.48 -1.29
C CYS A 211 6.02 5.30 -0.87
N SER A 212 5.43 4.15 -0.50
CA SER A 212 6.18 2.93 -0.22
C SER A 212 6.95 2.43 -1.46
N PHE A 213 6.32 2.45 -2.63
CA PHE A 213 6.98 2.16 -3.91
C PHE A 213 8.18 3.09 -4.18
N ALA A 214 8.00 4.40 -4.02
CA ALA A 214 9.07 5.37 -4.22
C ALA A 214 10.24 5.14 -3.24
N ALA A 215 9.92 4.86 -1.97
CA ALA A 215 10.91 4.57 -0.93
C ALA A 215 11.72 3.32 -1.26
N PHE A 216 11.08 2.22 -1.67
CA PHE A 216 11.78 0.98 -2.06
C PHE A 216 12.61 1.14 -3.33
N SER A 217 12.14 1.92 -4.30
CA SER A 217 12.89 2.22 -5.53
C SER A 217 14.18 2.98 -5.24
N LEU A 218 14.09 4.02 -4.39
CA LEU A 218 15.27 4.78 -3.95
C LEU A 218 16.18 3.92 -3.07
N ALA A 219 15.62 3.10 -2.19
CA ALA A 219 16.39 2.17 -1.36
C ALA A 219 17.21 1.20 -2.21
N SER A 220 16.59 0.61 -3.24
CA SER A 220 17.27 -0.27 -4.21
C SER A 220 18.46 0.44 -4.85
N TYR A 221 18.26 1.64 -5.38
CA TYR A 221 19.34 2.43 -5.99
C TYR A 221 20.51 2.67 -5.01
N PHE A 222 20.23 3.10 -3.78
CA PHE A 222 21.27 3.37 -2.79
C PHE A 222 21.97 2.12 -2.29
N LEU A 223 21.25 1.01 -2.10
CA LEU A 223 21.85 -0.25 -1.67
C LEU A 223 22.74 -0.86 -2.75
N LEU A 224 22.32 -0.84 -4.02
CA LEU A 224 23.14 -1.28 -5.15
C LEU A 224 24.42 -0.45 -5.28
N ARG A 225 24.30 0.88 -5.20
CA ARG A 225 25.45 1.79 -5.23
C ARG A 225 26.38 1.59 -4.02
N GLY A 226 25.82 1.28 -2.85
CA GLY A 226 26.56 0.96 -1.64
C GLY A 226 27.37 -0.32 -1.72
N CYS A 227 26.98 -1.28 -2.56
CA CYS A 227 27.75 -2.49 -2.86
C CYS A 227 28.91 -2.20 -3.84
N MET A 228 28.63 -1.52 -4.96
CA MET A 228 29.64 -1.20 -5.98
C MET A 228 30.77 -0.29 -5.46
N SER A 229 30.46 0.63 -4.53
CA SER A 229 31.45 1.55 -3.94
C SER A 229 32.51 0.85 -3.08
N MET A 230 32.28 -0.37 -2.59
CA MET A 230 33.27 -1.09 -1.79
C MET A 230 34.36 -1.70 -2.67
N GLU A 231 33.98 -2.18 -3.86
CA GLU A 231 34.87 -2.85 -4.80
C GLU A 231 35.88 -1.87 -5.44
N SER A 232 35.47 -0.62 -5.66
CA SER A 232 36.37 0.46 -6.13
C SER A 232 37.34 0.97 -5.07
N SER A 233 37.15 0.63 -3.79
CA SER A 233 38.08 0.98 -2.71
C SER A 233 39.14 -0.10 -2.45
N SER A 234 38.99 -1.28 -3.07
CA SER A 234 39.98 -2.36 -3.05
C SER A 234 41.00 -2.30 -4.20
N THR A 235 40.94 -1.30 -5.09
CA THR A 235 41.95 -1.08 -6.15
C THR A 235 43.19 -0.31 -5.68
N ASP A 236 43.67 -0.55 -4.44
CA ASP A 236 45.02 -0.17 -3.99
C ASP A 236 46.07 -1.15 -4.58
N GLY A 237 46.13 -1.22 -5.90
CA GLY A 237 47.04 -2.15 -6.60
C GLY A 237 47.33 -1.82 -8.07
N TYR A 238 46.87 -0.69 -8.61
CA TYR A 238 47.29 -0.22 -9.93
C TYR A 238 48.12 1.05 -9.78
N ASN A 239 49.44 0.88 -9.69
CA ASN A 239 50.39 1.95 -9.99
C ASN A 239 50.37 2.14 -11.52
N PRO A 240 49.91 3.29 -12.05
CA PRO A 240 50.22 3.63 -13.43
C PRO A 240 51.71 3.97 -13.51
N ILE A 241 52.46 3.20 -14.29
CA ILE A 241 53.74 3.64 -14.87
C ILE A 241 53.41 4.63 -15.97
#